data_AF-A0A382GVT5-F1
#
_entry.id   AF-A0A382GVT5-F1
#
_cell.length_a   1.000
_cell.length_b   1.000
_cell.length_c   1.000
_cell.angle_alpha   90.00
_cell.angle_beta   90.00
_cell.angle_gamma   90.00
#
_symmetry.space_group_name_H-M   'P 1'
#
loop_
_entity.id
_entity.type
_entity.pdbx_description
1 polymer ?
#
loop_
_entity_poly.entity_id
_entity_poly.type
_entity_poly.pdbx_seq_one_letter_code
_entity_poly.pdbx_strand_id
1 'polypeptide(L)'
;MEFITSQDLDFIKQILRREPSKKEVKILYEMLEQVFIQRELLPSRYVDQLKKYPSPDNLVVHYEIRNVNSRSDWNHPCYLLRKFAIQGIKPIQLSFIWLFRPTKTCLHKLDRFEKNKINIFQTKITHHFINDASKKKSGKVIAFGIGIQDIDFRISSGQSIGWISIPKPGLTYKHEKMILEIMKIKGKNIKGYMLEGQYGMDLRKLITSISPLISLKISFPKSYKKGDAFIISEKFDRNKLKNSVEKARYAFKTIGEVSSD
;
A
#
# COMPACT_ATOMS: atom_id res chain seq x y z
N MET A 1 2.54 19.46 29.13
CA MET A 1 3.41 19.80 27.98
C MET A 1 4.58 18.82 27.85
N GLU A 2 4.48 17.58 28.34
CA GLU A 2 5.59 16.61 28.33
C GLU A 2 5.80 15.91 26.97
N PHE A 3 4.83 16.01 26.05
CA PHE A 3 4.79 15.22 24.81
C PHE A 3 5.13 15.99 23.51
N ILE A 4 5.31 17.31 23.56
CA ILE A 4 5.80 18.07 22.40
C ILE A 4 7.32 17.98 22.39
N THR A 5 7.87 17.28 21.40
CA THR A 5 9.32 17.17 21.24
C THR A 5 9.90 18.43 20.60
N SER A 6 11.22 18.60 20.70
CA SER A 6 11.93 19.68 20.00
C SER A 6 11.71 19.63 18.48
N GLN A 7 11.59 18.44 17.90
CA GLN A 7 11.31 18.27 16.47
C GLN A 7 9.91 18.76 16.07
N ASP A 8 8.91 18.55 16.94
CA ASP A 8 7.55 19.04 16.69
C ASP A 8 7.51 20.58 16.74
N LEU A 9 8.24 21.19 17.67
CA LEU A 9 8.37 22.65 17.75
C LEU A 9 9.08 23.24 16.53
N ASP A 10 10.15 22.60 16.05
CA ASP A 10 10.87 23.04 14.85
C ASP A 10 9.97 22.96 13.61
N PHE A 11 9.18 21.90 13.48
CA PHE A 11 8.21 21.75 12.40
C PHE A 11 7.11 22.82 12.45
N ILE A 12 6.54 23.08 13.64
CA ILE A 12 5.53 24.12 13.84
C ILE A 12 6.12 25.50 13.50
N LYS A 13 7.35 25.79 13.95
CA LYS A 13 8.07 27.03 13.65
C LYS A 13 8.31 27.20 12.15
N GLN A 14 8.64 26.12 11.44
CA GLN A 14 8.79 26.15 9.98
C GLN A 14 7.48 26.45 9.24
N ILE A 15 6.35 25.89 9.70
CA ILE A 15 5.03 26.16 9.12
C ILE A 15 4.59 27.60 9.39
N LEU A 16 4.70 28.04 10.64
CA LEU A 16 4.26 29.38 11.06
C LEU A 16 5.25 30.47 10.63
N ARG A 17 6.47 30.10 10.24
CA ARG A 17 7.60 31.00 9.91
C ARG A 17 7.92 32.02 11.00
N ARG A 18 7.56 31.69 12.24
CA ARG A 18 7.85 32.47 13.45
C ARG A 18 7.82 31.55 14.67
N GLU A 19 8.30 32.05 15.80
CA GLU A 19 8.14 31.36 17.08
C GLU A 19 6.65 31.27 17.46
N PRO A 20 6.13 30.08 17.79
CA PRO A 20 4.77 29.92 18.30
C PRO A 20 4.66 30.45 19.73
N SER A 21 3.56 31.13 20.03
CA SER A 21 3.29 31.58 21.40
C SER A 21 2.91 30.42 22.31
N LYS A 22 3.11 30.57 23.63
CA LYS A 22 2.75 29.55 24.62
C LYS A 22 1.28 29.10 24.53
N LYS A 23 0.36 30.02 24.15
CA LYS A 23 -1.06 29.70 23.95
C LYS A 23 -1.28 28.84 22.69
N GLU A 24 -0.60 29.13 21.60
CA GLU A 24 -0.68 28.34 20.36
C GLU A 24 -0.09 26.93 20.55
N VAL A 25 1.05 26.83 21.25
CA VAL A 25 1.64 25.54 21.62
C VAL A 25 0.69 24.74 22.51
N LYS A 26 -0.03 25.38 23.44
CA LYS A 26 -1.01 24.72 24.30
C LYS A 26 -2.22 24.20 23.51
N ILE A 27 -2.77 24.98 22.57
CA ILE A 27 -3.88 24.54 21.71
C ILE A 27 -3.44 23.35 20.83
N LEU A 28 -2.26 23.44 20.23
CA LEU A 28 -1.69 22.34 19.44
C LEU A 28 -1.44 21.10 20.31
N TYR A 29 -0.94 21.29 21.53
CA TYR A 29 -0.79 20.21 22.51
C TYR A 29 -2.13 19.53 22.78
N GLU A 30 -3.19 20.27 23.09
CA GLU A 30 -4.52 19.72 23.39
C GLU A 30 -5.15 19.02 22.18
N MET A 31 -4.93 19.54 20.97
CA MET A 31 -5.39 18.89 19.73
C MET A 31 -4.61 17.60 19.43
N LEU A 32 -3.30 17.61 19.67
CA LEU A 32 -2.42 16.46 19.43
C LEU A 32 -2.45 15.44 20.57
N GLU A 33 -2.85 15.81 21.77
CA GLU A 33 -2.98 14.93 22.94
C GLU A 33 -3.92 13.76 22.63
N GLN A 34 -5.01 14.01 21.91
CA GLN A 34 -5.89 12.97 21.39
C GLN A 34 -5.15 11.95 20.49
N VAL A 35 -4.21 12.44 19.66
CA VAL A 35 -3.37 11.61 18.79
C VAL A 35 -2.27 10.89 19.59
N PHE A 36 -1.72 11.54 20.62
CA PHE A 36 -0.70 10.96 21.51
C PHE A 36 -1.29 9.86 22.40
N ILE A 37 -2.48 10.06 22.97
CA ILE A 37 -3.26 9.04 23.69
C ILE A 37 -3.53 7.85 22.76
N GLN A 38 -3.88 8.10 21.50
CA GLN A 38 -4.04 7.03 20.51
C GLN A 38 -2.73 6.32 20.15
N ARG A 39 -1.57 7.02 20.22
CA ARG A 39 -0.24 6.40 20.06
C ARG A 39 0.14 5.54 21.25
N GLU A 40 -0.25 5.87 22.49
CA GLU A 40 -0.04 5.02 23.67
C GLU A 40 -0.81 3.69 23.60
N LEU A 41 -1.93 3.65 22.86
CA LEU A 41 -2.66 2.41 22.57
C LEU A 41 -1.90 1.47 21.63
N LEU A 42 -0.85 1.95 20.96
CA LEU A 42 0.00 1.14 20.10
C LEU A 42 1.12 0.50 20.93
N PRO A 43 1.31 -0.84 20.85
CA PRO A 43 2.41 -1.50 21.53
C PRO A 43 3.77 -0.84 21.22
N SER A 44 4.60 -0.61 22.25
CA SER A 44 5.89 0.10 22.19
C SER A 44 6.79 -0.32 21.02
N ARG A 45 6.79 -1.62 20.69
CA ARG A 45 7.50 -2.19 19.54
C ARG A 45 7.23 -1.49 18.20
N TYR A 46 6.03 -0.95 17.98
CA TYR A 46 5.67 -0.25 16.74
C TYR A 46 6.26 1.16 16.71
N VAL A 47 6.36 1.81 17.87
CA VAL A 47 7.01 3.12 18.04
C VAL A 47 8.53 2.97 17.88
N ASP A 48 9.11 1.91 18.45
CA ASP A 48 10.54 1.63 18.35
C ASP A 48 10.97 1.28 16.91
N GLN A 49 10.08 0.64 16.13
CA GLN A 49 10.32 0.40 14.71
C GLN A 49 10.41 1.71 13.91
N LEU A 50 9.61 2.72 14.23
CA LEU A 50 9.68 4.03 13.56
C LEU A 50 10.99 4.77 13.84
N LYS A 51 11.63 4.51 14.99
CA LYS A 51 12.92 5.11 15.36
C LYS A 51 14.13 4.40 14.75
N LYS A 52 14.00 3.12 14.40
CA LYS A 52 15.13 2.23 14.05
C LYS A 52 15.34 2.04 12.54
N TYR A 53 14.33 2.36 11.72
CA TYR A 53 14.39 2.24 10.26
C TYR A 53 14.38 3.63 9.61
N PRO A 54 15.15 3.86 8.53
CA PRO A 54 15.34 5.18 7.92
C PRO A 54 14.01 5.75 7.40
N SER A 55 13.91 7.09 7.38
CA SER A 55 12.70 7.94 7.28
C SER A 55 11.35 7.22 7.05
N PRO A 56 10.33 7.43 7.92
CA PRO A 56 8.99 6.88 7.72
C PRO A 56 8.38 7.15 6.33
N ASP A 57 8.90 8.15 5.62
CA ASP A 57 8.49 8.52 4.26
C ASP A 57 8.67 7.42 3.20
N ASN A 58 9.58 6.47 3.42
CA ASN A 58 9.87 5.39 2.45
C ASN A 58 9.12 4.08 2.77
N LEU A 59 8.37 4.03 3.86
CA LEU A 59 7.59 2.85 4.24
C LEU A 59 6.29 2.80 3.47
N VAL A 60 6.09 1.70 2.76
CA VAL A 60 4.83 1.44 2.06
C VAL A 60 4.01 0.43 2.85
N VAL A 61 2.86 0.88 3.32
CA VAL A 61 1.91 0.06 4.08
C VAL A 61 0.65 -0.15 3.25
N HIS A 62 0.28 -1.41 3.08
CA HIS A 62 -1.02 -1.79 2.51
C HIS A 62 -1.73 -2.72 3.46
N TYR A 63 -3.06 -2.67 3.45
CA TYR A 63 -3.88 -3.62 4.16
C TYR A 63 -5.11 -4.04 3.36
N GLU A 64 -5.69 -5.16 3.78
CA GLU A 64 -7.01 -5.62 3.40
C GLU A 64 -7.66 -6.41 4.55
N ILE A 65 -8.99 -6.42 4.58
CA ILE A 65 -9.74 -7.29 5.49
C ILE A 65 -10.05 -8.57 4.75
N ARG A 66 -9.56 -9.69 5.28
CA ARG A 66 -9.83 -11.04 4.79
C ARG A 66 -10.85 -11.73 5.68
N ASN A 67 -11.57 -12.69 5.10
CA ASN A 67 -12.45 -13.58 5.85
C ASN A 67 -11.87 -14.99 5.81
N VAL A 68 -11.87 -15.65 6.96
CA VAL A 68 -11.59 -17.09 7.09
C VAL A 68 -12.93 -17.80 7.22
N ASN A 69 -13.16 -18.83 6.41
CA ASN A 69 -14.36 -19.65 6.49
C ASN A 69 -14.23 -20.76 7.55
N SER A 70 -15.34 -21.47 7.80
CA SER A 70 -15.38 -22.57 8.78
C SER A 70 -14.48 -23.77 8.43
N ARG A 71 -14.01 -23.87 7.19
CA ARG A 71 -13.07 -24.89 6.68
C ARG A 71 -11.60 -24.46 6.83
N SER A 72 -11.35 -23.33 7.51
CA SER A 72 -10.01 -22.78 7.71
C SER A 72 -9.31 -22.41 6.40
N ASP A 73 -10.07 -21.86 5.45
CA ASP A 73 -9.55 -21.32 4.20
C ASP A 73 -9.86 -19.82 4.09
N TRP A 74 -9.00 -19.09 3.39
CA TRP A 74 -9.29 -17.70 3.02
C TRP A 74 -10.43 -17.64 2.00
N ASN A 75 -11.35 -16.72 2.20
CA ASN A 75 -12.27 -16.32 1.14
C ASN A 75 -11.49 -15.50 0.10
N HIS A 76 -11.34 -16.08 -1.08
CA HIS A 76 -10.71 -15.42 -2.22
C HIS A 76 -11.70 -14.55 -3.00
N PRO A 77 -11.20 -13.57 -3.79
CA PRO A 77 -9.80 -13.20 -4.00
C PRO A 77 -9.20 -12.32 -2.88
N CYS A 78 -7.87 -12.39 -2.71
CA CYS A 78 -7.08 -11.56 -1.79
C CYS A 78 -6.10 -10.69 -2.62
N TYR A 79 -6.07 -9.39 -2.39
CA TYR A 79 -5.39 -8.40 -3.23
C TYR A 79 -4.16 -7.75 -2.57
N LEU A 80 -3.85 -8.05 -1.30
CA LEU A 80 -2.74 -7.39 -0.60
C LEU A 80 -1.41 -7.51 -1.34
N LEU A 81 -1.03 -8.70 -1.78
CA LEU A 81 0.20 -8.91 -2.54
C LEU A 81 0.17 -8.19 -3.90
N ARG A 82 -1.01 -8.04 -4.50
CA ARG A 82 -1.17 -7.30 -5.76
C ARG A 82 -0.88 -5.82 -5.58
N LYS A 83 -1.30 -5.21 -4.47
CA LYS A 83 -0.98 -3.81 -4.16
C LYS A 83 0.53 -3.57 -4.15
N PHE A 84 1.29 -4.46 -3.53
CA PHE A 84 2.75 -4.43 -3.52
C PHE A 84 3.36 -4.70 -4.90
N ALA A 85 2.90 -5.76 -5.59
CA ALA A 85 3.42 -6.14 -6.90
C ALA A 85 3.27 -5.03 -7.95
N ILE A 86 2.11 -4.36 -7.99
CA ILE A 86 1.84 -3.26 -8.90
C ILE A 86 2.75 -2.05 -8.64
N GLN A 87 3.24 -1.89 -7.41
CA GLN A 87 4.22 -0.85 -7.08
C GLN A 87 5.67 -1.29 -7.33
N GLY A 88 5.91 -2.52 -7.79
CA GLY A 88 7.26 -3.07 -7.91
C GLY A 88 7.93 -3.39 -6.57
N ILE A 89 7.17 -3.34 -5.47
CA ILE A 89 7.72 -3.48 -4.12
C ILE A 89 7.55 -4.92 -3.64
N LYS A 90 8.62 -5.46 -3.04
CA LYS A 90 8.58 -6.72 -2.30
C LYS A 90 8.19 -6.40 -0.85
N PRO A 91 7.11 -6.97 -0.29
CA PRO A 91 6.84 -6.77 1.13
C PRO A 91 7.94 -7.43 1.97
N ILE A 92 8.48 -6.71 2.95
CA ILE A 92 9.45 -7.22 3.92
C ILE A 92 8.75 -7.96 5.07
N GLN A 93 7.52 -7.54 5.40
CA GLN A 93 6.70 -8.16 6.42
C GLN A 93 5.24 -8.25 5.97
N LEU A 94 4.59 -9.37 6.31
CA LEU A 94 3.16 -9.55 6.29
C LEU A 94 2.69 -9.95 7.68
N SER A 95 1.60 -9.34 8.11
CA SER A 95 1.09 -9.45 9.46
C SER A 95 -0.41 -9.68 9.41
N PHE A 96 -0.88 -10.61 10.22
CA PHE A 96 -2.28 -10.98 10.31
C PHE A 96 -2.79 -10.70 11.71
N ILE A 97 -3.67 -9.70 11.84
CA ILE A 97 -4.36 -9.38 13.09
C ILE A 97 -5.71 -10.09 13.07
N TRP A 98 -5.83 -11.13 13.90
CA TRP A 98 -7.03 -11.93 14.02
C TRP A 98 -8.04 -11.25 14.94
N LEU A 99 -9.24 -10.97 14.43
CA LEU A 99 -10.34 -10.38 15.20
C LEU A 99 -11.16 -11.42 15.99
N PHE A 100 -10.68 -12.66 15.98
CA PHE A 100 -11.21 -13.81 16.71
C PHE A 100 -10.04 -14.74 17.04
N ARG A 101 -10.24 -15.70 17.94
CA ARG A 101 -9.21 -16.69 18.28
C ARG A 101 -9.44 -17.98 17.47
N PRO A 102 -8.67 -18.23 16.39
CA PRO A 102 -8.81 -19.43 15.58
C PRO A 102 -8.34 -20.67 16.34
N THR A 103 -8.71 -21.86 15.85
CA THR A 103 -8.10 -23.10 16.31
C THR A 103 -6.62 -23.16 15.92
N LYS A 104 -5.79 -23.89 16.68
CA LYS A 104 -4.37 -24.10 16.33
C LYS A 104 -4.21 -24.67 14.92
N THR A 105 -5.07 -25.63 14.54
CA THR A 105 -5.09 -26.25 13.21
C THR A 105 -5.37 -25.24 12.11
N CYS A 106 -6.35 -24.34 12.31
CA CYS A 106 -6.67 -23.27 11.37
C CYS A 106 -5.47 -22.33 11.17
N LEU A 107 -4.87 -21.89 12.27
CA LEU A 107 -3.70 -21.01 12.24
C LEU A 107 -2.52 -21.68 11.50
N HIS A 108 -2.18 -22.93 11.82
CA HIS A 108 -1.09 -23.65 11.16
C HIS A 108 -1.35 -23.88 9.66
N LYS A 109 -2.58 -24.23 9.29
CA LYS A 109 -2.96 -24.43 7.88
C LYS A 109 -2.75 -23.13 7.09
N LEU A 110 -3.24 -22.00 7.61
CA LEU A 110 -3.15 -20.71 6.94
C LEU A 110 -1.73 -20.13 6.96
N ASP A 111 -0.98 -20.27 8.06
CA ASP A 111 0.44 -19.89 8.12
C ASP A 111 1.27 -20.66 7.09
N ARG A 112 1.11 -21.99 7.01
CA ARG A 112 1.81 -22.81 6.01
C ARG A 112 1.43 -22.42 4.58
N PHE A 113 0.15 -22.16 4.34
CA PHE A 113 -0.34 -21.70 3.05
C PHE A 113 0.29 -20.37 2.63
N GLU A 114 0.35 -19.39 3.54
CA GLU A 114 0.98 -18.09 3.28
C GLU A 114 2.50 -18.25 3.08
N LYS A 115 3.20 -19.00 3.94
CA LYS A 115 4.64 -19.27 3.81
C LYS A 115 5.00 -19.91 2.46
N ASN A 116 4.29 -20.96 2.06
CA ASN A 116 4.54 -21.63 0.79
C ASN A 116 4.39 -20.70 -0.42
N LYS A 117 3.44 -19.76 -0.34
CA LYS A 117 3.16 -18.82 -1.43
C LYS A 117 4.14 -17.65 -1.47
N ILE A 118 4.52 -17.16 -0.31
CA ILE A 118 5.31 -15.95 -0.10
C ILE A 118 6.80 -16.25 0.00
N ASN A 119 7.23 -17.52 0.02
CA ASN A 119 8.63 -17.92 0.08
C ASN A 119 9.50 -17.20 -0.98
N ILE A 120 8.97 -17.00 -2.19
CA ILE A 120 9.65 -16.26 -3.27
C ILE A 120 9.91 -14.80 -2.89
N PHE A 121 9.06 -14.21 -2.05
CA PHE A 121 9.21 -12.84 -1.56
C PHE A 121 10.20 -12.72 -0.39
N GLN A 122 10.58 -13.82 0.28
CA GLN A 122 11.40 -13.80 1.51
C GLN A 122 10.81 -12.90 2.61
N THR A 123 9.49 -12.78 2.64
CA THR A 123 8.77 -11.90 3.56
C THR A 123 8.59 -12.56 4.92
N LYS A 124 8.81 -11.81 6.00
CA LYS A 124 8.51 -12.27 7.37
C LYS A 124 7.01 -12.31 7.58
N ILE A 125 6.48 -13.44 8.07
CA ILE A 125 5.06 -13.58 8.44
C ILE A 125 4.91 -13.49 9.95
N THR A 126 3.94 -12.71 10.41
CA THR A 126 3.60 -12.57 11.83
C THR A 126 2.09 -12.66 12.06
N HIS A 127 1.71 -13.15 13.23
CA HIS A 127 0.32 -13.24 13.64
C HIS A 127 0.12 -12.53 14.98
N HIS A 128 -0.99 -11.80 15.09
CA HIS A 128 -1.38 -11.06 16.29
C HIS A 128 -2.85 -11.31 16.60
N PHE A 129 -3.20 -11.33 17.87
CA PHE A 129 -4.58 -11.55 18.32
C PHE A 129 -5.00 -10.33 19.13
N ILE A 130 -6.27 -9.92 19.00
CA ILE A 130 -6.86 -8.94 19.91
C ILE A 130 -7.03 -9.61 21.28
N ASN A 131 -6.75 -8.87 22.36
CA ASN A 131 -6.71 -9.40 23.73
C ASN A 131 -8.03 -10.09 24.14
N ASP A 132 -9.18 -9.58 23.68
CA ASP A 132 -10.52 -10.10 24.03
C ASP A 132 -11.17 -10.95 22.92
N ALA A 133 -10.35 -11.52 22.03
CA ALA A 133 -10.86 -12.29 20.90
C ALA A 133 -11.53 -13.61 21.32
N SER A 134 -12.84 -13.73 21.09
CA SER A 134 -13.59 -14.98 21.29
C SER A 134 -13.14 -16.12 20.36
N LYS A 135 -13.17 -17.37 20.86
CA LYS A 135 -12.84 -18.56 20.05
C LYS A 135 -13.90 -18.77 18.97
N LYS A 136 -13.50 -18.80 17.70
CA LYS A 136 -14.38 -19.03 16.55
C LYS A 136 -13.69 -19.86 15.46
N LYS A 137 -14.48 -20.57 14.65
CA LYS A 137 -13.99 -21.34 13.48
C LYS A 137 -13.83 -20.48 12.22
N SER A 138 -14.47 -19.32 12.18
CA SER A 138 -14.48 -18.38 11.05
C SER A 138 -14.51 -16.95 11.58
N GLY A 139 -14.10 -16.01 10.75
CA GLY A 139 -14.13 -14.60 11.11
C GLY A 139 -13.24 -13.72 10.23
N LYS A 140 -13.19 -12.45 10.60
CA LYS A 140 -12.39 -11.43 9.92
C LYS A 140 -10.95 -11.42 10.44
N VAL A 141 -10.02 -11.15 9.53
CA VAL A 141 -8.60 -10.96 9.81
C VAL A 141 -8.14 -9.72 9.06
N ILE A 142 -7.49 -8.79 9.74
CA ILE A 142 -6.83 -7.66 9.08
C ILE A 142 -5.46 -8.16 8.63
N ALA A 143 -5.28 -8.30 7.32
CA ALA A 143 -3.99 -8.61 6.73
C ALA A 143 -3.34 -7.30 6.31
N PHE A 144 -2.15 -7.01 6.83
CA PHE A 144 -1.37 -5.85 6.40
C PHE A 144 0.05 -6.26 6.03
N GLY A 145 0.65 -5.52 5.12
CA GLY A 145 2.03 -5.69 4.72
C GLY A 145 2.78 -4.39 4.84
N ILE A 146 4.10 -4.52 4.98
CA ILE A 146 5.06 -3.42 5.00
C ILE A 146 6.11 -3.74 3.94
N GLY A 147 6.44 -2.75 3.12
CA GLY A 147 7.55 -2.77 2.18
C GLY A 147 8.36 -1.48 2.28
N ILE A 148 9.51 -1.46 1.61
CA ILE A 148 10.36 -0.28 1.50
C ILE A 148 10.30 0.18 0.04
N GLN A 149 10.07 1.48 -0.15
CA GLN A 149 10.17 2.13 -1.44
C GLN A 149 11.42 3.00 -1.45
N ASP A 150 12.37 2.68 -2.33
CA ASP A 150 13.68 3.34 -2.34
C ASP A 150 13.61 4.81 -2.80
N ILE A 151 12.54 5.25 -3.49
CA ILE A 151 12.41 6.59 -4.08
C ILE A 151 10.96 7.09 -4.08
N ASP A 152 10.78 8.34 -3.68
CA ASP A 152 9.54 9.09 -3.86
C ASP A 152 9.32 9.40 -5.35
N PHE A 153 8.63 8.49 -6.05
CA PHE A 153 8.26 8.72 -7.44
C PHE A 153 7.15 9.77 -7.48
N ARG A 154 7.52 10.99 -7.90
CA ARG A 154 6.57 12.06 -8.21
C ARG A 154 6.21 12.01 -9.67
N ILE A 155 4.92 12.14 -9.96
CA ILE A 155 4.44 12.21 -11.34
C ILE A 155 4.78 13.59 -11.89
N SER A 156 5.50 13.64 -13.01
CA SER A 156 5.96 14.87 -13.66
C SER A 156 5.48 14.95 -15.12
N SER A 157 5.62 16.13 -15.73
CA SER A 157 5.38 16.32 -17.17
C SER A 157 6.20 15.32 -18.00
N GLY A 158 5.63 14.86 -19.11
CA GLY A 158 6.28 13.89 -20.01
C GLY A 158 5.94 12.43 -19.72
N GLN A 159 5.12 12.17 -18.71
CA GLN A 159 4.70 10.81 -18.35
C GLN A 159 3.40 10.39 -19.05
N SER A 160 3.27 9.09 -19.29
CA SER A 160 2.10 8.45 -19.88
C SER A 160 1.40 7.55 -18.86
N ILE A 161 0.08 7.47 -18.95
CA ILE A 161 -0.76 6.66 -18.06
C ILE A 161 -1.36 5.52 -18.88
N GLY A 162 -1.00 4.30 -18.51
CA GLY A 162 -1.56 3.07 -19.02
C GLY A 162 -2.53 2.43 -18.04
N TRP A 163 -3.54 1.74 -18.57
CA TRP A 163 -4.40 0.82 -17.85
C TRP A 163 -4.02 -0.61 -18.20
N ILE A 164 -3.97 -1.48 -17.18
CA ILE A 164 -3.73 -2.91 -17.32
C ILE A 164 -4.89 -3.69 -16.71
N SER A 165 -5.49 -4.59 -17.52
CA SER A 165 -6.46 -5.57 -17.03
C SER A 165 -5.74 -6.83 -16.55
N ILE A 166 -6.00 -7.21 -15.31
CA ILE A 166 -5.31 -8.34 -14.65
C ILE A 166 -6.36 -9.36 -14.19
N PRO A 167 -6.21 -10.67 -14.44
CA PRO A 167 -7.10 -11.69 -13.89
C PRO A 167 -7.19 -11.60 -12.35
N LYS A 168 -8.28 -12.04 -11.73
CA LYS A 168 -8.41 -11.99 -10.25
C LYS A 168 -7.29 -12.82 -9.59
N PRO A 169 -6.79 -12.43 -8.40
CA PRO A 169 -5.80 -13.20 -7.66
C PRO A 169 -6.30 -14.61 -7.38
N GLY A 170 -5.57 -15.61 -7.87
CA GLY A 170 -5.80 -17.02 -7.60
C GLY A 170 -4.99 -17.51 -6.40
N LEU A 171 -5.01 -18.82 -6.18
CA LEU A 171 -4.26 -19.43 -5.08
C LEU A 171 -2.75 -19.30 -5.29
N THR A 172 -2.24 -19.37 -6.52
CA THR A 172 -0.78 -19.41 -6.73
C THR A 172 -0.10 -18.04 -6.73
N TYR A 173 -0.90 -16.95 -6.73
CA TYR A 173 -0.43 -15.58 -6.94
C TYR A 173 0.51 -15.43 -8.16
N LYS A 174 0.29 -16.25 -9.20
CA LYS A 174 1.11 -16.27 -10.41
C LYS A 174 1.16 -14.89 -11.08
N HIS A 175 0.02 -14.19 -11.10
CA HIS A 175 -0.09 -12.87 -11.72
C HIS A 175 0.68 -11.81 -10.94
N GLU A 176 0.63 -11.84 -9.61
CA GLU A 176 1.37 -10.92 -8.74
C GLU A 176 2.88 -11.10 -8.90
N LYS A 177 3.36 -12.35 -9.02
CA LYS A 177 4.78 -12.62 -9.31
C LYS A 177 5.19 -12.04 -10.66
N MET A 178 4.40 -12.31 -11.71
CA MET A 178 4.68 -11.80 -13.05
C MET A 178 4.66 -10.27 -13.11
N ILE A 179 3.68 -9.64 -12.45
CA ILE A 179 3.59 -8.18 -12.39
C ILE A 179 4.78 -7.61 -11.63
N LEU A 180 5.14 -8.19 -10.48
CA LEU A 180 6.30 -7.73 -9.72
C LEU A 180 7.56 -7.73 -10.60
N GLU A 181 7.81 -8.79 -11.36
CA GLU A 181 8.95 -8.85 -12.28
C GLU A 181 8.89 -7.76 -13.36
N ILE A 182 7.72 -7.55 -14.00
CA ILE A 182 7.53 -6.47 -14.99
C ILE A 182 7.85 -5.11 -14.36
N MET A 183 7.34 -4.86 -13.16
CA MET A 183 7.50 -3.58 -12.47
C MET A 183 8.95 -3.38 -11.98
N LYS A 184 9.64 -4.43 -11.53
CA LYS A 184 11.04 -4.38 -11.06
C LYS A 184 12.03 -4.19 -12.20
N ILE A 185 11.88 -4.92 -13.31
CA ILE A 185 12.80 -4.87 -14.46
C ILE A 185 12.83 -3.45 -15.09
N LYS A 186 11.83 -2.63 -14.83
CA LYS A 186 11.69 -1.29 -15.42
C LYS A 186 12.06 -0.14 -14.46
N GLY A 187 12.54 -0.46 -13.27
CA GLY A 187 13.24 0.48 -12.39
C GLY A 187 12.44 1.72 -11.96
N LYS A 188 13.19 2.75 -11.58
CA LYS A 188 12.76 4.01 -10.94
C LYS A 188 11.79 4.89 -11.76
N ASN A 189 11.44 4.45 -12.98
CA ASN A 189 10.70 5.26 -13.97
C ASN A 189 9.24 4.83 -14.13
N ILE A 190 8.78 3.83 -13.36
CA ILE A 190 7.42 3.33 -13.43
C ILE A 190 6.78 3.32 -12.04
N LYS A 191 5.56 3.86 -11.94
CA LYS A 191 4.73 3.77 -10.74
C LYS A 191 3.38 3.15 -11.08
N GLY A 192 2.97 2.16 -10.29
CA GLY A 192 1.67 1.54 -10.44
C GLY A 192 0.73 1.81 -9.27
N TYR A 193 -0.56 1.86 -9.57
CA TYR A 193 -1.64 1.91 -8.60
C TYR A 193 -2.67 0.83 -8.93
N MET A 194 -2.96 -0.02 -7.95
CA MET A 194 -4.10 -0.93 -8.04
C MET A 194 -5.41 -0.15 -7.95
N LEU A 195 -6.34 -0.48 -8.83
CA LEU A 195 -7.71 0.03 -8.84
C LEU A 195 -8.57 -0.73 -7.85
N GLU A 196 -9.38 -0.01 -7.07
CA GLU A 196 -10.35 -0.60 -6.15
C GLU A 196 -11.68 -0.93 -6.85
N GLY A 197 -11.85 -0.50 -8.10
CA GLY A 197 -13.09 -0.70 -8.87
C GLY A 197 -14.13 0.38 -8.60
N GLN A 198 -13.69 1.53 -8.07
CA GLN A 198 -14.55 2.64 -7.68
C GLN A 198 -14.04 3.92 -8.34
N TYR A 199 -14.68 4.29 -9.45
CA TYR A 199 -14.27 5.39 -10.33
C TYR A 199 -13.85 6.68 -9.62
N GLY A 200 -14.70 7.19 -8.72
CA GLY A 200 -14.40 8.42 -7.98
C GLY A 200 -13.17 8.29 -7.09
N MET A 201 -13.02 7.18 -6.37
CA MET A 201 -11.88 6.95 -5.48
C MET A 201 -10.58 6.73 -6.25
N ASP A 202 -10.65 5.94 -7.32
CA ASP A 202 -9.50 5.61 -8.16
C ASP A 202 -9.02 6.86 -8.92
N LEU A 203 -9.93 7.70 -9.41
CA LEU A 203 -9.61 9.01 -10.00
C LEU A 203 -8.99 9.96 -8.96
N ARG A 204 -9.61 10.09 -7.78
CA ARG A 204 -9.07 10.94 -6.71
C ARG A 204 -7.63 10.53 -6.37
N LYS A 205 -7.39 9.23 -6.19
CA LYS A 205 -6.06 8.69 -5.88
C LYS A 205 -5.03 9.05 -6.95
N LEU A 206 -5.41 8.92 -8.23
CA LEU A 206 -4.56 9.33 -9.35
C LEU A 206 -4.25 10.83 -9.32
N ILE A 207 -5.27 11.69 -9.21
CA ILE A 207 -5.11 13.15 -9.19
C ILE A 207 -4.24 13.59 -8.00
N THR A 208 -4.49 13.07 -6.80
CA THR A 208 -3.72 13.44 -5.60
C THR A 208 -2.25 13.01 -5.66
N SER A 209 -1.89 12.11 -6.59
CA SER A 209 -0.52 11.67 -6.79
C SER A 209 0.26 12.53 -7.79
N ILE A 210 -0.43 13.44 -8.48
CA ILE A 210 0.09 14.31 -9.53
C ILE A 210 0.41 15.67 -8.91
N SER A 211 1.54 16.28 -9.31
CA SER A 211 1.87 17.65 -8.88
C SER A 211 0.76 18.63 -9.27
N PRO A 212 0.41 19.61 -8.41
CA PRO A 212 -0.62 20.60 -8.74
C PRO A 212 -0.24 21.54 -9.91
N LEU A 213 1.02 21.50 -10.36
CA LEU A 213 1.58 22.40 -11.39
C LEU A 213 1.54 21.80 -12.81
N ILE A 214 0.86 20.66 -13.01
CA ILE A 214 0.84 19.93 -14.28
C ILE A 214 -0.58 19.53 -14.65
N SER A 215 -0.86 19.57 -15.95
CA SER A 215 -2.15 19.21 -16.52
C SER A 215 -2.25 17.70 -16.73
N LEU A 216 -3.45 17.16 -16.49
CA LEU A 216 -3.78 15.75 -16.70
C LEU A 216 -4.79 15.61 -17.83
N LYS A 217 -4.38 14.96 -18.92
CA LYS A 217 -5.30 14.52 -19.97
C LYS A 217 -5.56 13.04 -19.83
N ILE A 218 -6.78 12.66 -19.45
CA ILE A 218 -7.14 11.25 -19.24
C ILE A 218 -8.50 10.90 -19.83
N SER A 219 -8.58 9.71 -20.43
CA SER A 219 -9.78 9.05 -20.92
C SER A 219 -9.94 7.73 -20.18
N PHE A 220 -10.79 7.73 -19.14
CA PHE A 220 -10.99 6.54 -18.32
C PHE A 220 -11.55 5.36 -19.13
N PRO A 221 -11.18 4.11 -18.80
CA PRO A 221 -11.80 2.94 -19.40
C PRO A 221 -13.30 2.92 -19.11
N LYS A 222 -14.13 2.56 -20.11
CA LYS A 222 -15.60 2.42 -19.94
C LYS A 222 -15.96 1.47 -18.78
N SER A 223 -15.17 0.42 -18.60
CA SER A 223 -15.33 -0.58 -17.54
C SER A 223 -13.96 -1.06 -17.06
N TYR A 224 -13.75 -1.16 -15.75
CA TYR A 224 -12.63 -1.90 -15.15
C TYR A 224 -13.06 -2.52 -13.81
N LYS A 225 -12.26 -3.45 -13.29
CA LYS A 225 -12.57 -4.17 -12.05
C LYS A 225 -11.52 -3.94 -10.97
N LYS A 226 -11.88 -4.26 -9.72
CA LYS A 226 -10.93 -4.30 -8.61
C LYS A 226 -9.75 -5.22 -8.94
N GLY A 227 -8.54 -4.71 -8.72
CA GLY A 227 -7.31 -5.42 -8.97
C GLY A 227 -6.75 -5.26 -10.39
N ASP A 228 -7.41 -4.50 -11.26
CA ASP A 228 -6.74 -3.89 -12.42
C ASP A 228 -5.79 -2.78 -11.94
N ALA A 229 -4.99 -2.20 -12.84
CA ALA A 229 -3.98 -1.22 -12.47
C ALA A 229 -3.92 -0.02 -13.41
N PHE A 230 -3.62 1.15 -12.86
CA PHE A 230 -2.98 2.23 -13.62
C PHE A 230 -1.48 2.14 -13.45
N ILE A 231 -0.75 2.20 -14.56
CA ILE A 231 0.69 2.26 -14.58
C ILE A 231 1.11 3.56 -15.25
N ILE A 232 1.98 4.29 -14.57
CA ILE A 232 2.51 5.57 -15.00
C ILE A 232 3.97 5.35 -15.32
N SER A 233 4.38 5.73 -16.52
CA SER A 233 5.76 5.60 -16.97
C SER A 233 6.15 6.79 -17.82
N GLU A 234 7.45 7.05 -17.90
CA GLU A 234 8.00 7.96 -18.90
C GLU A 234 7.54 7.60 -20.32
N LYS A 235 7.31 8.61 -21.17
CA LYS A 235 6.84 8.41 -22.55
C LYS A 235 7.76 7.49 -23.37
N PHE A 236 9.07 7.59 -23.19
CA PHE A 236 10.06 6.76 -23.91
C PHE A 236 10.04 5.29 -23.46
N ASP A 237 9.61 5.00 -22.23
CA ASP A 237 9.51 3.63 -21.69
C ASP A 237 8.15 2.96 -22.00
N ARG A 238 7.17 3.72 -22.51
CA ARG A 238 5.81 3.24 -22.80
C ARG A 238 5.78 1.98 -23.69
N ASN A 239 6.48 2.00 -24.81
CA ASN A 239 6.46 0.88 -25.76
C ASN A 239 7.13 -0.37 -25.16
N LYS A 240 8.20 -0.18 -24.38
CA LYS A 240 8.85 -1.27 -23.66
C LYS A 240 7.93 -1.88 -22.59
N LEU A 241 7.22 -1.04 -21.83
CA LEU A 241 6.24 -1.48 -20.83
C LEU A 241 5.10 -2.25 -21.50
N LYS A 242 4.50 -1.68 -22.55
CA LYS A 242 3.42 -2.31 -23.32
C LYS A 242 3.84 -3.71 -23.79
N ASN A 243 5.00 -3.83 -24.42
CA ASN A 243 5.52 -5.11 -24.90
C ASN A 243 5.74 -6.13 -23.76
N SER A 244 6.24 -5.71 -22.60
CA SER A 244 6.40 -6.59 -21.43
C SER A 244 5.06 -7.09 -20.88
N VAL A 245 4.06 -6.21 -20.82
CA VAL A 245 2.71 -6.52 -20.33
C VAL A 245 1.96 -7.46 -21.29
N GLU A 246 2.05 -7.19 -22.60
CA GLU A 246 1.43 -8.02 -23.63
C GLU A 246 2.11 -9.38 -23.77
N LYS A 247 3.44 -9.46 -23.63
CA LYS A 247 4.16 -10.75 -23.53
C LYS A 247 3.68 -11.60 -22.36
N ALA A 248 3.30 -10.96 -21.25
CA ALA A 248 2.70 -11.62 -20.10
C ALA A 248 1.19 -11.94 -20.28
N ARG A 249 0.63 -11.68 -21.48
CA ARG A 249 -0.76 -11.91 -21.87
C ARG A 249 -1.78 -11.06 -21.11
N TYR A 250 -1.37 -9.85 -20.69
CA TYR A 250 -2.28 -8.87 -20.12
C TYR A 250 -2.65 -7.82 -21.17
N ALA A 251 -3.88 -7.30 -21.09
CA ALA A 251 -4.30 -6.19 -21.93
C ALA A 251 -3.71 -4.89 -21.39
N PHE A 252 -3.13 -4.08 -22.28
CA PHE A 252 -2.60 -2.75 -21.98
C PHE A 252 -3.28 -1.71 -22.87
N LYS A 253 -3.74 -0.61 -22.27
CA LYS A 253 -4.28 0.53 -23.02
C LYS A 253 -3.70 1.83 -22.48
N THR A 254 -3.17 2.69 -23.34
CA THR A 254 -2.86 4.06 -22.95
C THR A 254 -4.17 4.83 -22.76
N ILE A 255 -4.34 5.42 -21.58
CA ILE A 255 -5.54 6.15 -21.19
C ILE A 255 -5.27 7.63 -20.96
N GLY A 256 -4.02 8.06 -20.84
CA GLY A 256 -3.73 9.47 -20.62
C GLY A 256 -2.25 9.81 -20.67
N GLU A 257 -1.98 11.08 -20.46
CA GLU A 257 -0.66 11.66 -20.35
C GLU A 257 -0.68 12.87 -19.43
N VAL A 258 0.51 13.21 -18.95
CA VAL A 258 0.75 14.34 -18.06
C VAL A 258 1.56 15.36 -18.85
N SER A 259 1.05 16.59 -18.94
CA SER A 259 1.69 17.71 -19.62
C SER A 259 2.00 18.86 -18.65
N SER A 260 3.06 19.58 -18.96
CA SER A 260 3.32 20.94 -18.49
C SER A 260 2.75 21.84 -19.58
N ASP A 261 1.49 22.23 -19.45
CA ASP A 261 0.95 23.25 -20.35
C ASP A 261 1.67 24.58 -20.15
#